data_AF-A0A2V7XTS7-F1
#
_entry.id   AF-A0A2V7XTS7-F1
#
_cell.length_a   1.000
_cell.length_b   1.000
_cell.length_c   1.000
_cell.angle_alpha   90.00
_cell.angle_beta   90.00
_cell.angle_gamma   90.00
#
_symmetry.space_group_name_H-M   'P 1'
#
loop_
_entity.id
_entity.type
_entity.pdbx_description
1 polymer ?
#
loop_
_entity_poly.entity_id
_entity_poly.type
_entity_poly.pdbx_seq_one_letter_code
_entity_poly.pdbx_strand_id
1 'polypeptide(L)' 'MAEKFDVVVIGGGTAGLVTASGSARLGRRVALIEREALGGDCLWTGCVPTKALVASARLA' A
#
# COMPACT_ATOMS: atom_id res chain seq x y z
N MET A 1 -25.84 3.74 -9.57
CA MET A 1 -25.50 5.17 -9.40
C MET A 1 -24.01 5.25 -9.06
N ALA A 2 -23.23 6.13 -9.68
CA ALA A 2 -21.80 6.23 -9.38
C ALA A 2 -21.57 6.89 -8.02
N GLU A 3 -20.77 6.26 -7.16
CA GLU A 3 -20.37 6.85 -5.89
C GLU A 3 -19.38 8.00 -6.12
N LYS A 4 -19.63 9.16 -5.49
CA LYS A 4 -18.71 10.31 -5.55
C LYS A 4 -17.58 10.15 -4.54
N PHE A 5 -16.35 10.20 -5.01
CA PHE A 5 -15.13 10.25 -4.20
C PHE A 5 -14.39 11.56 -4.48
N ASP A 6 -13.74 12.11 -3.46
CA ASP A 6 -12.88 13.29 -3.59
C ASP A 6 -11.49 12.91 -4.15
N VAL A 7 -11.03 11.69 -3.85
CA VAL A 7 -9.74 11.16 -4.28
C VAL A 7 -9.89 9.70 -4.67
N VAL A 8 -9.32 9.31 -5.82
CA VAL A 8 -9.20 7.91 -6.25
C VAL A 8 -7.72 7.59 -6.39
N VAL A 9 -7.25 6.59 -5.65
CA VAL A 9 -5.88 6.12 -5.65
C VAL A 9 -5.82 4.78 -6.38
N ILE A 10 -4.97 4.68 -7.39
CA ILE A 10 -4.77 3.45 -8.17
C ILE A 10 -3.42 2.85 -7.80
N GLY A 11 -3.45 1.62 -7.28
CA GLY A 11 -2.32 0.93 -6.67
C GLY A 11 -2.33 1.07 -5.15
N GLY A 12 -2.30 -0.07 -4.45
CA GLY A 12 -2.23 -0.25 -3.01
C GLY A 12 -0.82 -0.56 -2.50
N GLY A 13 0.21 -0.15 -3.23
CA GLY A 13 1.60 -0.13 -2.75
C GLY A 13 1.85 0.95 -1.70
N THR A 14 3.11 1.11 -1.28
CA THR A 14 3.46 2.05 -0.19
C THR A 14 2.97 3.48 -0.45
N ALA A 15 3.19 4.01 -1.66
CA ALA A 15 2.73 5.34 -2.02
C ALA A 15 1.20 5.45 -1.98
N GLY A 16 0.49 4.48 -2.55
CA GLY A 16 -0.96 4.48 -2.60
C GLY A 16 -1.61 4.40 -1.21
N LEU A 17 -1.10 3.54 -0.33
CA LEU A 17 -1.58 3.44 1.04
C LEU A 17 -1.32 4.72 1.84
N VAL A 18 -0.16 5.36 1.68
CA VAL A 18 0.17 6.63 2.35
C VAL A 18 -0.71 7.76 1.83
N THR A 19 -0.89 7.88 0.52
CA THR A 19 -1.77 8.90 -0.07
C THR A 19 -3.22 8.69 0.34
N ALA A 20 -3.73 7.45 0.25
CA ALA A 20 -5.11 7.16 0.61
C ALA A 20 -5.40 7.40 2.09
N SER A 21 -4.51 6.94 2.98
CA SER A 21 -4.65 7.16 4.42
C SER A 21 -4.48 8.63 4.79
N GLY A 22 -3.55 9.35 4.17
CA GLY A 22 -3.36 10.78 4.35
C GLY A 22 -4.60 11.58 3.94
N SER A 23 -5.14 11.32 2.75
CA SER A 23 -6.36 11.96 2.26
C SER A 23 -7.58 11.64 3.13
N ALA A 24 -7.73 10.39 3.59
CA ALA A 24 -8.81 9.99 4.49
C ALA A 24 -8.71 10.70 5.86
N ARG A 25 -7.50 10.84 6.41
CA ARG A 25 -7.25 11.59 7.67
C ARG A 25 -7.57 13.07 7.56
N LEU A 26 -7.48 13.64 6.36
CA LEU A 26 -7.91 15.02 6.06
C LEU A 26 -9.43 15.13 5.81
N GLY A 27 -10.21 14.08 6.08
CA GLY A 27 -11.66 14.08 5.95
C GLY A 27 -12.19 13.93 4.52
N ARG A 28 -11.33 13.53 3.57
CA ARG A 28 -11.74 13.30 2.18
C ARG A 28 -12.34 11.90 2.02
N ARG A 29 -13.34 11.77 1.15
CA ARG A 29 -13.89 10.47 0.75
C ARG A 29 -12.97 9.85 -0.30
N VAL A 30 -12.24 8.80 0.09
CA VAL A 30 -11.19 8.19 -0.75
C VAL A 30 -11.60 6.80 -1.23
N ALA A 31 -11.37 6.50 -2.50
CA ALA A 31 -11.34 5.15 -3.03
C ALA A 31 -9.89 4.73 -3.29
N LEU A 32 -9.50 3.55 -2.82
CA LEU A 32 -8.22 2.91 -3.17
C LEU A 32 -8.52 1.64 -3.93
N ILE A 33 -7.89 1.48 -5.09
CA ILE A 33 -8.09 0.33 -5.98
C ILE A 33 -6.74 -0.37 -6.13
N GLU A 34 -6.69 -1.62 -5.71
CA GLU A 34 -5.56 -2.53 -5.93
C GLU A 34 -6.08 -3.79 -6.62
N ARG A 35 -5.34 -4.27 -7.61
CA ARG A 35 -5.63 -5.48 -8.37
C ARG A 35 -5.18 -6.73 -7.61
N GLU A 36 -4.00 -6.65 -6.99
CA GLU A 36 -3.37 -7.76 -6.28
C GLU A 36 -3.45 -7.55 -4.76
N ALA A 37 -2.32 -7.68 -4.05
CA ALA A 37 -2.25 -7.58 -2.61
C ALA A 37 -1.83 -6.18 -2.14
N LEU A 38 -2.47 -5.70 -1.08
CA LEU A 38 -2.09 -4.45 -0.42
C LEU A 38 -0.65 -4.53 0.11
N GLY A 39 0.05 -3.40 0.11
CA GLY A 39 1.46 -3.29 0.49
C GLY A 39 2.42 -3.32 -0.70
N GLY A 40 1.94 -3.78 -1.86
CA GLY A 40 2.70 -3.80 -3.12
C GLY A 40 4.00 -4.59 -3.03
N ASP A 41 4.96 -4.22 -3.86
CA ASP A 41 6.28 -4.84 -3.92
C ASP A 41 7.00 -4.78 -2.57
N CYS A 42 7.00 -3.62 -1.91
CA CYS A 42 7.73 -3.42 -0.66
C CYS A 42 7.41 -4.50 0.38
N LEU A 43 6.13 -4.88 0.51
CA LEU A 43 5.69 -5.91 1.46
C LEU A 43 5.88 -7.35 0.94
N TRP A 44 5.60 -7.60 -0.33
CA TRP A 44 5.46 -8.98 -0.83
C TRP A 44 6.68 -9.51 -1.58
N THR A 45 7.39 -8.67 -2.32
CA THR A 45 8.46 -9.13 -3.23
C THR A 45 9.73 -8.29 -3.18
N GLY A 46 9.75 -7.23 -2.38
CA GLY A 46 10.83 -6.24 -2.30
C GLY A 46 11.46 -6.17 -0.92
N CYS A 47 11.35 -5.00 -0.29
CA CYS A 47 12.11 -4.65 0.91
C CYS A 47 11.90 -5.62 2.09
N VAL A 48 10.65 -5.89 2.47
CA VAL A 48 10.32 -6.72 3.63
C VAL A 48 10.83 -8.15 3.48
N PRO A 49 10.51 -8.92 2.41
CA PRO A 49 11.00 -10.29 2.27
C PRO A 49 12.52 -10.33 2.12
N THR A 50 13.13 -9.37 1.41
CA THR A 50 14.59 -9.29 1.27
C THR A 50 15.26 -9.12 2.63
N LYS A 51 14.77 -8.20 3.47
CA LYS A 51 15.35 -7.97 4.79
C LYS A 51 15.07 -9.11 5.76
N ALA A 52 13.92 -9.78 5.65
CA ALA A 52 13.63 -10.99 6.42
C ALA A 52 14.65 -12.10 6.09
N LEU A 53 14.91 -12.38 4.81
CA LEU A 53 15.88 -13.38 4.38
C LEU A 53 17.31 -13.05 4.83
N VAL A 54 17.73 -11.78 4.69
CA VAL A 54 19.05 -11.33 5.18
C VAL A 54 19.18 -11.49 6.69
N ALA A 55 18.12 -11.22 7.46
CA ALA A 55 18.11 -11.44 8.90
C ALA A 55 18.23 -12.93 9.24
N SER A 56 17.46 -13.79 8.58
CA SER A 56 17.56 -15.25 8.75
C SER A 56 18.95 -15.79 8.43
N ALA A 57 19.58 -15.31 7.35
CA ALA A 57 20.92 -15.72 6.96
C ALA A 57 22.01 -15.31 7.97
N ARG A 58 21.77 -14.28 8.79
CA ARG A 58 22.69 -13.88 9.87
C ARG A 58 22.56 -14.75 11.13
N LEU A 59 21.47 -15.50 11.25
CA LEU A 59 21.19 -16.38 12.40
C LEU A 59 21.62 -17.83 12.15
N ALA A 60 21.79 -18.21 10.89
CA ALA A 60 22.33 -19.51 10.46
C ALA A 60 23.86 -19.52 10.58
#